data_AF-F7V4M3-F1
#
_entry.id   AF-F7V4M3-F1
#
_cell.length_a   1.000
_cell.length_b   1.000
_cell.length_c   1.000
_cell.angle_alpha   90.00
_cell.angle_beta   90.00
_cell.angle_gamma   90.00
#
_symmetry.space_group_name_H-M   'P 1'
#
loop_
_entity.id
_entity.type
_entity.pdbx_description
1 polymer ?
#
loop_
_entity_poly.entity_id
_entity_poly.type
_entity_poly.pdbx_seq_one_letter_code
_entity_poly.pdbx_strand_id
1 'polypeptide(L)'
;MSDKEKSLETLSDSVYYKEYLGEARAADTLSAGELNVLYEMLPSRDPAVTDRIVNGWLMRIIAMAAEESEAPVPADDLIQEGNMALWTGLAQIDHPMPGTEVDELLKQTVQNAMRDYIRMETGHKSQEEAAVGKVALVRQAQEYLAETNGEVPDLKTLSEFTKLSEAEITDVLALLKE
;
A
#
# COMPACT_ATOMS: atom_id res chain seq x y z
N MET A 1 -28.58 -0.59 -14.52
CA MET A 1 -27.33 -0.53 -13.75
C MET A 1 -26.58 -1.83 -13.97
N SER A 2 -25.33 -1.74 -14.39
CA SER A 2 -24.41 -2.88 -14.54
C SER A 2 -24.07 -3.47 -13.17
N ASP A 3 -23.70 -4.76 -13.11
CA ASP A 3 -23.25 -5.41 -11.87
C ASP A 3 -22.02 -4.71 -11.28
N LYS A 4 -21.17 -4.15 -12.16
CA LYS A 4 -20.03 -3.32 -11.75
C LYS A 4 -20.45 -2.03 -11.05
N GLU A 5 -21.54 -1.40 -11.48
CA GLU A 5 -22.04 -0.16 -10.85
C GLU A 5 -22.66 -0.45 -9.47
N LYS A 6 -23.38 -1.57 -9.34
CA LYS A 6 -23.91 -2.01 -8.05
C LYS A 6 -22.80 -2.33 -7.05
N SER A 7 -21.72 -2.97 -7.52
CA SER A 7 -20.56 -3.29 -6.68
C SER A 7 -19.88 -2.06 -6.10
N LEU A 8 -19.87 -0.93 -6.83
CA LEU A 8 -19.33 0.33 -6.30
C LEU A 8 -20.28 0.95 -5.28
N GLU A 9 -21.60 0.96 -5.53
CA GLU A 9 -22.55 1.55 -4.57
C GLU A 9 -22.55 0.88 -3.19
N THR A 10 -22.19 -0.40 -3.13
CA THR A 10 -22.10 -1.16 -1.88
C THR A 10 -20.68 -1.30 -1.35
N LEU A 11 -19.71 -0.55 -1.89
CA LEU A 11 -18.32 -0.60 -1.44
C LEU A 11 -18.17 -0.11 0.01
N SER A 12 -18.97 0.88 0.40
CA SER A 12 -19.12 1.31 1.79
C SER A 12 -20.51 1.88 2.03
N ASP A 13 -21.04 1.66 3.24
CA ASP A 13 -22.33 2.21 3.67
C ASP A 13 -22.24 3.62 4.28
N SER A 14 -21.02 4.14 4.43
CA SER A 14 -20.77 5.42 5.09
C SER A 14 -21.40 6.59 4.33
N VAL A 15 -21.75 7.65 5.07
CA VAL A 15 -22.24 8.91 4.45
C VAL A 15 -21.14 9.55 3.62
N TYR A 16 -19.90 9.52 4.12
CA TYR A 16 -18.74 10.06 3.43
C TYR A 16 -18.52 9.41 2.07
N TYR A 17 -18.59 8.08 1.99
CA TYR A 17 -18.43 7.36 0.73
C TYR A 17 -19.53 7.72 -0.28
N LYS A 18 -20.77 7.87 0.17
CA LYS A 18 -21.90 8.24 -0.70
C LYS A 18 -21.73 9.65 -1.26
N GLU A 19 -21.25 10.59 -0.44
CA GLU A 19 -20.91 11.94 -0.88
C GLU A 19 -19.75 11.91 -1.88
N TYR A 20 -18.65 11.23 -1.54
CA TYR A 20 -17.47 11.08 -2.40
C TYR A 20 -17.79 10.42 -3.75
N LEU A 21 -18.58 9.34 -3.75
CA LEU A 21 -19.06 8.69 -4.99
C LEU A 21 -19.96 9.63 -5.80
N GLY A 22 -20.78 10.45 -5.13
CA GLY A 22 -21.59 11.48 -5.77
C GLY A 22 -20.73 12.53 -6.47
N GLU A 23 -19.70 13.04 -5.79
CA GLU A 23 -18.72 13.98 -6.35
C GLU A 23 -17.96 13.35 -7.52
N ALA A 24 -17.49 12.11 -7.36
CA ALA A 24 -16.78 11.39 -8.41
C ALA A 24 -17.62 11.18 -9.68
N ARG A 25 -18.94 10.98 -9.53
CA ARG A 25 -19.88 10.87 -10.66
C ARG A 25 -20.22 12.22 -11.29
N ALA A 26 -20.19 13.28 -10.50
CA ALA A 26 -20.45 14.65 -10.97
C ALA A 26 -19.22 15.31 -11.60
N ALA A 27 -18.01 14.80 -11.30
CA ALA A 27 -16.76 15.28 -11.85
C ALA A 27 -16.68 15.06 -13.36
N ASP A 28 -15.99 15.98 -14.06
CA ASP A 28 -15.74 15.86 -15.49
C ASP A 28 -14.96 14.58 -15.79
N THR A 29 -15.48 13.77 -16.70
CA THR A 29 -14.77 12.57 -17.16
C THR A 29 -13.64 13.01 -18.08
N LEU A 30 -12.41 12.99 -17.57
CA LEU A 30 -11.22 13.29 -18.35
C LEU A 30 -10.78 12.05 -19.13
N SER A 31 -10.64 12.18 -20.44
CA SER A 31 -9.98 11.19 -21.29
C SER A 31 -8.49 11.09 -20.95
N ALA A 32 -7.85 9.98 -21.38
CA ALA A 32 -6.40 9.81 -21.22
C ALA A 32 -5.61 10.94 -21.89
N GLY A 33 -6.09 11.47 -23.02
CA GLY A 33 -5.45 12.60 -23.70
C GLY A 33 -5.56 13.90 -22.91
N GLU A 34 -6.72 14.18 -22.31
CA GLU A 34 -6.91 15.38 -21.47
C GLU A 34 -6.06 15.32 -20.20
N LEU A 35 -5.96 14.15 -19.56
CA LEU A 35 -5.07 13.95 -18.43
C LEU A 35 -3.60 14.12 -18.81
N ASN A 36 -3.17 13.59 -19.96
CA ASN A 36 -1.80 13.77 -20.44
C ASN A 36 -1.44 15.26 -20.60
N VAL A 37 -2.34 16.07 -21.15
CA VAL A 37 -2.15 17.52 -21.26
C VAL A 37 -2.05 18.18 -19.87
N LEU A 38 -2.87 17.77 -18.90
CA LEU A 38 -2.78 18.28 -17.54
C LEU A 38 -1.47 17.89 -16.85
N TYR A 39 -0.99 16.65 -17.05
CA TYR A 39 0.28 16.19 -16.48
C TYR A 39 1.47 16.97 -17.00
N GLU A 40 1.51 17.27 -18.30
CA GLU A 40 2.57 18.11 -18.90
C GLU A 40 2.59 19.54 -18.32
N MET A 41 1.48 20.01 -17.75
CA MET A 41 1.37 21.32 -17.10
C MET A 41 1.75 21.32 -15.62
N LEU A 42 1.99 20.17 -14.98
CA LEU A 42 2.35 20.11 -13.55
C LEU A 42 3.53 21.01 -13.13
N PRO A 43 4.61 21.16 -13.93
CA PRO A 43 5.71 22.05 -13.58
C PRO A 43 5.31 23.53 -13.45
N SER A 44 4.15 23.94 -13.98
CA SER A 44 3.63 25.31 -13.82
C SER A 44 3.21 25.66 -12.40
N ARG A 45 3.00 24.64 -11.54
CA ARG A 45 2.49 24.78 -10.16
C ARG A 45 1.13 25.50 -10.07
N ASP A 46 0.35 25.52 -11.16
CA ASP A 46 -1.00 26.08 -11.16
C ASP A 46 -1.94 25.17 -10.33
N PRO A 47 -2.52 25.66 -9.22
CA PRO A 47 -3.46 24.88 -8.42
C PRO A 47 -4.66 24.37 -9.22
N ALA A 48 -5.12 25.13 -10.22
CA ALA A 48 -6.25 24.72 -11.06
C ALA A 48 -5.94 23.48 -11.91
N VAL A 49 -4.68 23.27 -12.30
CA VAL A 49 -4.24 22.06 -13.01
C VAL A 49 -4.32 20.86 -12.06
N THR A 50 -3.78 21.00 -10.85
CA THR A 50 -3.80 19.96 -9.82
C THR A 50 -5.23 19.58 -9.44
N ASP A 51 -6.10 20.56 -9.19
CA ASP A 51 -7.51 20.33 -8.85
C ASP A 51 -8.25 19.56 -9.94
N ARG A 52 -8.00 19.88 -11.23
CA ARG A 52 -8.59 19.16 -12.35
C ARG A 52 -8.12 17.71 -12.43
N ILE A 53 -6.83 17.46 -12.16
CA ILE A 53 -6.30 16.09 -12.14
C ILE A 53 -6.93 15.30 -11.00
N VAL A 54 -6.97 15.87 -9.79
CA VAL A 54 -7.54 15.22 -8.60
C VAL A 54 -9.02 14.86 -8.84
N ASN A 55 -9.81 15.80 -9.37
CA ASN A 55 -11.21 15.54 -9.72
C ASN A 55 -11.35 14.43 -10.78
N GLY A 56 -10.49 14.41 -11.79
CA GLY A 56 -10.46 13.34 -12.79
C GLY A 56 -10.05 11.96 -12.26
N TRP A 57 -9.46 11.90 -11.06
CA TRP A 57 -9.00 10.67 -10.43
C TRP A 57 -9.97 10.06 -9.43
N LEU A 58 -11.02 10.76 -9.00
CA LEU A 58 -11.94 10.29 -7.95
C LEU A 58 -12.51 8.90 -8.26
N MET A 59 -13.03 8.69 -9.48
CA MET A 59 -13.52 7.38 -9.92
C MET A 59 -12.42 6.31 -10.04
N ARG A 60 -11.19 6.71 -10.34
CA ARG A 60 -10.04 5.79 -10.41
C ARG A 60 -9.65 5.31 -9.02
N ILE A 61 -9.63 6.20 -8.02
CA ILE A 61 -9.35 5.87 -6.63
C ILE A 61 -10.40 4.90 -6.08
N ILE A 62 -11.69 5.14 -6.36
CA ILE A 62 -12.77 4.20 -6.00
C ILE A 62 -12.55 2.83 -6.64
N ALA A 63 -12.19 2.80 -7.92
CA ALA A 63 -11.94 1.55 -8.62
C ALA A 63 -10.77 0.77 -8.01
N MET A 64 -9.66 1.45 -7.67
CA MET A 64 -8.50 0.84 -7.01
C MET A 64 -8.83 0.33 -5.61
N ALA A 65 -9.60 1.08 -4.81
CA ALA A 65 -10.05 0.62 -3.50
C ALA A 65 -10.98 -0.61 -3.62
N ALA A 66 -11.85 -0.65 -4.64
CA ALA A 66 -12.72 -1.79 -4.90
C ALA A 66 -11.96 -3.06 -5.33
N GLU A 67 -10.81 -2.92 -6.01
CA GLU A 67 -9.92 -4.04 -6.33
C GLU A 67 -9.37 -4.72 -5.07
N GLU A 68 -9.27 -3.99 -3.95
CA GLU A 68 -8.78 -4.49 -2.65
C GLU A 68 -9.94 -4.77 -1.66
N SER A 69 -11.17 -4.93 -2.15
CA SER A 69 -12.38 -5.07 -1.31
C SER A 69 -12.44 -6.32 -0.40
N GLU A 70 -11.60 -7.32 -0.66
CA GLU A 70 -11.46 -8.49 0.22
C GLU A 70 -10.54 -8.22 1.43
N ALA A 71 -9.81 -7.11 1.43
CA ALA A 71 -8.96 -6.73 2.54
C ALA A 71 -9.82 -6.44 3.80
N PRO A 72 -9.38 -6.86 5.00
CA PRO A 72 -10.13 -6.67 6.23
C PRO A 72 -9.94 -5.25 6.80
N VAL A 73 -10.00 -4.24 5.94
CA VAL A 73 -9.93 -2.81 6.28
C VAL A 73 -11.10 -2.06 5.63
N PRO A 74 -11.56 -0.94 6.21
CA PRO A 74 -12.63 -0.15 5.60
C PRO A 74 -12.20 0.44 4.25
N ALA A 75 -13.08 0.35 3.24
CA ALA A 75 -12.80 0.91 1.92
C ALA A 75 -12.66 2.45 1.95
N ASP A 76 -13.35 3.13 2.87
CA ASP A 76 -13.20 4.57 3.11
C ASP A 76 -11.74 4.93 3.41
N ASP A 77 -11.05 4.13 4.22
CA ASP A 77 -9.67 4.39 4.61
C ASP A 77 -8.73 4.20 3.41
N LEU A 78 -8.97 3.17 2.57
CA LEU A 78 -8.22 2.98 1.31
C LEU A 78 -8.40 4.18 0.38
N ILE A 79 -9.62 4.69 0.25
CA ILE A 79 -9.90 5.87 -0.58
C ILE A 79 -9.14 7.08 -0.03
N GLN A 80 -9.10 7.27 1.29
CA GLN A 80 -8.36 8.37 1.90
C GLN A 80 -6.85 8.27 1.68
N GLU A 81 -6.25 7.10 1.89
CA GLU A 81 -4.84 6.86 1.63
C GLU A 81 -4.51 7.07 0.14
N GLY A 82 -5.39 6.62 -0.75
CA GLY A 82 -5.27 6.87 -2.18
C GLY A 82 -5.30 8.35 -2.55
N ASN A 83 -6.23 9.12 -1.98
CA ASN A 83 -6.31 10.57 -2.19
C ASN A 83 -5.04 11.27 -1.69
N MET A 84 -4.57 10.92 -0.49
CA MET A 84 -3.37 11.48 0.11
C MET A 84 -2.12 11.19 -0.71
N ALA A 85 -2.01 9.96 -1.21
CA ALA A 85 -0.92 9.52 -2.07
C ALA A 85 -0.92 10.25 -3.42
N LEU A 86 -2.09 10.45 -4.02
CA LEU A 86 -2.23 11.23 -5.25
C LEU A 86 -1.76 12.68 -5.05
N TRP A 87 -2.28 13.36 -4.02
CA TRP A 87 -1.88 14.73 -3.70
C TRP A 87 -0.37 14.86 -3.47
N THR A 88 0.20 13.92 -2.71
CA THR A 88 1.64 13.91 -2.42
C THR A 88 2.47 13.63 -3.67
N GLY A 89 2.04 12.67 -4.50
CA GLY A 89 2.69 12.34 -5.76
C GLY A 89 2.70 13.52 -6.74
N LEU A 90 1.56 14.20 -6.91
CA LEU A 90 1.45 15.40 -7.74
C LEU A 90 2.38 16.53 -7.25
N ALA A 91 2.48 16.73 -5.95
CA ALA A 91 3.35 17.76 -5.37
C ALA A 91 4.85 17.51 -5.64
N GLN A 92 5.26 16.25 -5.81
CA GLN A 92 6.65 15.87 -6.10
C GLN A 92 7.05 16.02 -7.57
N ILE A 93 6.09 16.13 -8.49
CA ILE A 93 6.36 16.30 -9.92
C ILE A 93 6.63 17.78 -10.20
N ASP A 94 7.92 18.10 -10.34
CA ASP A 94 8.42 19.47 -10.52
C ASP A 94 9.22 19.69 -11.80
N HIS A 95 9.37 18.63 -12.59
CA HIS A 95 10.10 18.62 -13.85
C HIS A 95 9.25 17.99 -14.96
N PRO A 96 9.53 18.34 -16.23
CA PRO A 96 8.82 17.77 -17.36
C PRO A 96 9.02 16.25 -17.44
N MET A 97 7.92 15.51 -17.59
CA MET A 97 7.89 14.09 -17.87
C MET A 97 6.79 13.79 -18.89
N PRO A 98 6.91 12.72 -19.70
CA PRO A 98 5.81 12.27 -20.54
C PRO A 98 4.58 11.96 -19.67
N GLY A 99 3.40 12.47 -20.02
CA GLY A 99 2.23 12.28 -19.16
C GLY A 99 1.80 10.80 -19.01
N THR A 100 2.20 9.91 -19.91
CA THR A 100 2.06 8.45 -19.71
C THR A 100 2.91 7.92 -18.55
N GLU A 101 4.13 8.43 -18.38
CA GLU A 101 5.00 8.08 -17.26
C GLU A 101 4.46 8.67 -15.95
N VAL A 102 3.92 9.89 -16.01
CA VAL A 102 3.22 10.51 -14.86
C VAL A 102 2.01 9.68 -14.43
N ASP A 103 1.16 9.27 -15.37
CA ASP A 103 -0.04 8.47 -15.07
C ASP A 103 0.33 7.14 -14.41
N GLU A 104 1.35 6.46 -14.93
CA GLU A 104 1.85 5.20 -14.36
C GLU A 104 2.47 5.39 -12.98
N LEU A 105 3.30 6.42 -12.81
CA LEU A 105 3.92 6.77 -11.53
C LEU A 105 2.85 7.04 -10.46
N LEU A 106 1.86 7.89 -10.76
CA LEU A 106 0.78 8.21 -9.83
C LEU A 106 -0.06 6.97 -9.51
N LYS A 107 -0.31 6.11 -10.51
CA LYS A 107 -1.08 4.87 -10.32
C LYS A 107 -0.37 3.95 -9.34
N GLN A 108 0.92 3.73 -9.54
CA GLN A 108 1.75 2.93 -8.64
C GLN A 108 1.80 3.55 -7.24
N THR A 109 1.96 4.87 -7.14
CA THR A 109 1.99 5.60 -5.87
C THR A 109 0.71 5.39 -5.06
N VAL A 110 -0.45 5.55 -5.70
CA VAL A 110 -1.77 5.36 -5.07
C VAL A 110 -1.99 3.90 -4.66
N GLN A 111 -1.70 2.95 -5.55
CA GLN A 111 -1.87 1.51 -5.26
C GLN A 111 -0.95 1.04 -4.13
N ASN A 112 0.30 1.52 -4.10
CA ASN A 112 1.24 1.16 -3.05
C ASN A 112 0.80 1.72 -1.70
N ALA A 113 0.34 2.98 -1.64
CA ALA A 113 -0.16 3.57 -0.40
C ALA A 113 -1.34 2.78 0.20
N MET A 114 -2.32 2.40 -0.63
CA MET A 114 -3.43 1.54 -0.19
C MET A 114 -2.94 0.20 0.37
N ARG A 115 -1.98 -0.45 -0.31
CA ARG A 115 -1.44 -1.75 0.11
C ARG A 115 -0.59 -1.64 1.37
N ASP A 116 0.18 -0.57 1.51
CA ASP A 116 0.98 -0.31 2.70
C ASP A 116 0.07 -0.06 3.91
N TYR A 117 -1.03 0.66 3.72
CA TYR A 117 -2.07 0.80 4.74
C TYR A 117 -2.68 -0.54 5.14
N ILE A 118 -3.08 -1.37 4.17
CA ILE A 118 -3.59 -2.73 4.45
C ILE A 118 -2.57 -3.52 5.28
N ARG A 119 -1.28 -3.49 4.90
CA ARG A 119 -0.21 -4.20 5.64
C ARG A 119 -0.07 -3.69 7.07
N MET A 120 -0.11 -2.37 7.26
CA MET A 120 -0.02 -1.72 8.55
C MET A 120 -1.17 -2.13 9.48
N GLU A 121 -2.42 -2.04 9.01
CA GLU A 121 -3.60 -2.35 9.82
C GLU A 121 -3.77 -3.85 10.08
N THR A 122 -3.44 -4.69 9.10
CA THR A 122 -3.55 -6.16 9.25
C THR A 122 -2.39 -6.79 10.01
N GLY A 123 -1.34 -6.02 10.31
CA GLY A 123 -0.12 -6.53 10.91
C GLY A 123 0.63 -7.52 10.00
N HIS A 124 0.30 -7.58 8.71
CA HIS A 124 1.09 -8.27 7.71
C HIS A 124 2.38 -7.49 7.46
N LYS A 125 3.34 -7.69 8.37
CA LYS A 125 4.75 -7.33 8.18
C LYS A 125 5.21 -7.86 6.83
N SER A 126 5.97 -7.06 6.09
CA SER A 126 6.60 -7.54 4.86
C SER A 126 7.41 -8.83 5.15
N GLN A 127 7.64 -9.69 4.15
CA GLN A 127 8.49 -10.86 4.35
C GLN A 127 9.86 -10.46 4.92
N GLU A 128 10.37 -9.29 4.56
CA GLU A 128 11.63 -8.73 5.06
C GLU A 128 11.54 -8.35 6.55
N GLU A 129 10.48 -7.67 6.98
CA GLU A 129 10.27 -7.32 8.40
C GLU A 129 10.00 -8.56 9.26
N ALA A 130 9.26 -9.53 8.71
CA ALA A 130 9.06 -10.83 9.35
C ALA A 130 10.40 -11.59 9.45
N ALA A 131 11.25 -11.53 8.43
CA ALA A 131 12.58 -12.14 8.45
C ALA A 131 13.48 -11.47 9.51
N VAL A 132 13.53 -10.15 9.57
CA VAL A 132 14.31 -9.42 10.60
C VAL A 132 13.81 -9.77 12.00
N GLY A 133 12.50 -9.85 12.22
CA GLY A 133 11.91 -10.28 13.49
C GLY A 133 12.30 -11.72 13.86
N LYS A 134 12.25 -12.66 12.91
CA LYS A 134 12.69 -14.05 13.11
C LYS A 134 14.19 -14.14 13.40
N VAL A 135 15.02 -13.36 12.70
CA VAL A 135 16.47 -13.27 12.93
C VAL A 135 16.77 -12.77 14.34
N ALA A 136 16.12 -11.69 14.78
CA ALA A 136 16.29 -11.16 16.13
C ALA A 136 15.87 -12.19 17.20
N LEU A 137 14.75 -12.90 16.98
CA LEU A 137 14.25 -13.92 17.90
C LEU A 137 15.20 -15.12 18.02
N VAL A 138 15.70 -15.64 16.90
CA VAL A 138 16.65 -16.77 16.90
C VAL A 138 17.97 -16.38 17.56
N ARG A 139 18.47 -15.16 17.30
CA ARG A 139 19.69 -14.65 17.94
C ARG A 139 19.53 -14.52 19.46
N GLN A 140 18.44 -13.93 19.93
CA GLN A 140 18.15 -13.80 21.36
C GLN A 140 18.03 -15.18 22.03
N ALA A 141 17.40 -16.15 21.37
CA ALA A 141 17.31 -17.51 21.87
C ALA A 141 18.70 -18.18 21.95
N GLN A 142 19.57 -17.96 20.97
CA GLN A 142 20.95 -18.47 21.00
C GLN A 142 21.75 -17.86 22.16
N GLU A 143 21.72 -16.54 22.32
CA GLU A 143 22.42 -15.83 23.40
C GLU A 143 21.92 -16.30 24.77
N TYR A 144 20.60 -16.31 24.98
CA TYR A 144 20.00 -16.72 26.25
C TYR A 144 20.29 -18.18 26.63
N LEU A 145 20.15 -19.12 25.68
CA LEU A 145 20.38 -20.53 25.93
C LEU A 145 21.87 -20.85 26.09
N ALA A 146 22.76 -20.17 25.36
CA ALA A 146 24.20 -20.31 25.54
C ALA A 146 24.67 -19.76 26.89
N GLU A 147 24.11 -18.64 27.36
CA GLU A 147 24.39 -18.10 28.69
C GLU A 147 23.86 -19.02 29.81
N THR A 148 22.67 -19.60 29.62
CA THR A 148 22.01 -20.42 30.65
C THR A 148 22.59 -21.84 30.73
N ASN A 149 22.87 -22.46 29.58
CA ASN A 149 23.29 -23.86 29.51
C ASN A 149 24.82 -24.02 29.30
N GLY A 150 25.54 -22.94 29.02
CA GLY A 150 26.99 -22.95 28.78
C GLY A 150 27.40 -23.56 27.44
N GLU A 151 26.46 -23.94 26.58
CA GLU A 151 26.68 -24.57 25.29
C GLU A 151 25.76 -23.97 24.22
N VAL A 152 26.22 -23.99 22.96
CA VAL A 152 25.44 -23.50 21.83
C VAL A 152 24.21 -24.41 21.64
N PRO A 153 22.98 -23.88 21.66
CA PRO A 153 21.77 -24.69 21.54
C PRO A 153 21.66 -25.33 20.16
N ASP A 154 21.13 -26.55 20.11
CA ASP A 154 20.83 -27.25 18.86
C ASP A 154 19.53 -26.71 18.21
N LEU A 155 19.30 -27.08 16.93
CA LEU A 155 18.14 -26.63 16.15
C LEU A 155 16.81 -26.99 16.84
N LYS A 156 16.76 -28.16 17.48
CA LYS A 156 15.56 -28.64 18.15
C LYS A 156 15.23 -27.79 19.37
N THR A 157 16.23 -27.46 20.18
CA THR A 157 16.09 -26.59 21.36
C THR A 157 15.68 -25.17 20.93
N LEU A 158 16.27 -24.65 19.86
CA LEU A 158 15.88 -23.36 19.28
C LEU A 158 14.44 -23.38 18.76
N SER A 159 14.01 -24.47 18.13
CA SER A 159 12.63 -24.65 17.64
C SER A 159 11.65 -24.68 18.81
N GLU A 160 11.96 -25.44 19.86
CA GLU A 160 11.14 -25.52 21.07
C GLU A 160 11.00 -24.17 21.78
N PHE A 161 12.07 -23.36 21.80
CA PHE A 161 12.10 -22.05 22.45
C PHE A 161 11.42 -20.95 21.63
N THR A 162 11.73 -20.86 20.33
CA THR A 162 11.23 -19.80 19.43
C THR A 162 9.86 -20.08 18.82
N LYS A 163 9.40 -21.35 18.88
CA LYS A 163 8.20 -21.87 18.20
C LYS A 163 8.25 -21.81 16.67
N LEU A 164 9.43 -21.59 16.10
CA LEU A 164 9.69 -21.71 14.66
C LEU A 164 10.01 -23.16 14.30
N SER A 165 9.74 -23.56 13.06
CA SER A 165 10.17 -24.88 12.58
C SER A 165 11.69 -24.93 12.39
N GLU A 166 12.29 -26.13 12.46
CA GLU A 166 13.73 -26.31 12.23
C GLU A 166 14.18 -25.82 10.84
N ALA A 167 13.31 -25.94 9.83
CA ALA A 167 13.55 -25.42 8.49
C ALA A 167 13.65 -23.88 8.49
N GLU A 168 12.69 -23.20 9.10
CA GLU A 168 12.70 -21.73 9.23
C GLU A 168 13.90 -21.22 10.02
N ILE A 169 14.30 -21.94 11.07
CA ILE A 169 15.50 -21.59 11.85
C ILE A 169 16.76 -21.77 11.02
N THR A 170 16.83 -22.81 10.20
CA THR A 170 17.98 -23.05 9.31
C THR A 170 18.10 -21.92 8.28
N ASP A 171 16.99 -21.50 7.67
CA ASP A 171 16.96 -20.38 6.73
C ASP A 171 17.39 -19.07 7.41
N VAL A 172 16.87 -18.80 8.61
CA VAL A 172 17.25 -17.62 9.41
C VAL A 172 18.74 -17.64 9.80
N LEU A 173 19.29 -18.79 10.17
CA LEU A 173 20.70 -18.94 10.51
C LEU A 173 21.62 -18.81 9.28
N ALA A 174 21.13 -19.13 8.08
CA ALA A 174 21.87 -18.88 6.85
C ALA A 174 21.99 -17.37 6.57
N LEU A 175 20.91 -16.61 6.80
CA LEU A 175 20.90 -15.14 6.68
C LEU A 175 21.85 -14.44 7.67
N LEU A 176 22.09 -15.02 8.84
CA LEU A 176 23.01 -14.49 9.84
C LEU A 176 24.51 -14.70 9.51
N LYS A 177 24.81 -15.54 8.53
CA LYS A 177 26.19 -15.90 8.14
C LYS A 177 26.70 -15.12 6.92
N GLU A 178 25.85 -14.32 6.27
CA GLU A 178 26.24 -13.31 5.28
C GLU A 178 26.69 -12.02 5.95
#